data_AF-A0A349V237-F1
#
_entry.id   AF-A0A349V237-F1
#
_cell.length_a   1.000
_cell.length_b   1.000
_cell.length_c   1.000
_cell.angle_alpha   90.00
_cell.angle_beta   90.00
_cell.angle_gamma   90.00
#
_symmetry.space_group_name_H-M   'P 1'
#
loop_
_entity.id
_entity.type
_entity.pdbx_description
1 polymer ?
#
loop_
_entity_poly.entity_id
_entity_poly.type
_entity_poly.pdbx_seq_one_letter_code
_entity_poly.pdbx_strand_id
1 'polypeptide(L)' 'QRSLDVHGVFIAIGHTPNTELFTDQLDIQGGYIRVKSGLDGEATATSIPGVFAAGDVMDHVYRQG' A
#
# COMPACT_ATOMS: atom_id res chain seq x y z
N GLN A 1 19.59 -0.20 27.75
CA GLN A 1 19.02 -1.46 27.23
C GLN A 1 17.78 -1.77 28.06
N ARG A 2 16.60 -1.91 27.45
CA ARG A 2 15.34 -2.25 28.15
C ARG A 2 14.99 -3.71 27.81
N SER A 3 14.73 -4.51 28.83
CA SER A 3 14.25 -5.90 28.69
C SER A 3 12.80 -6.00 29.15
N LEU A 4 12.06 -6.94 28.56
CA LEU A 4 10.69 -7.24 28.92
C LEU A 4 10.56 -8.77 29.00
N ASP A 5 10.20 -9.30 30.17
CA ASP A 5 9.97 -10.73 30.33
C ASP A 5 8.57 -11.07 29.82
N VAL A 6 8.52 -11.90 28.78
CA VAL A 6 7.28 -12.39 28.18
C VAL A 6 7.42 -13.86 27.83
N HIS A 7 6.34 -14.62 27.99
CA HIS A 7 6.31 -16.03 27.60
C HIS A 7 6.19 -16.23 26.08
N GLY A 8 5.87 -15.18 25.33
CA GLY A 8 5.78 -15.22 23.87
C GLY A 8 5.47 -13.83 23.29
N VAL A 9 5.83 -13.64 22.03
CA VAL A 9 5.57 -12.42 21.27
C VAL A 9 4.88 -12.79 19.96
N PHE A 10 3.83 -12.04 19.63
CA PHE A 10 3.13 -12.17 18.35
C PHE A 10 3.25 -10.83 17.63
N ILE A 11 3.97 -10.83 16.51
CA ILE A 11 4.18 -9.64 15.69
C ILE A 11 3.08 -9.61 14.62
N ALA A 12 2.12 -8.71 14.78
CA ALA A 12 1.02 -8.50 13.84
C ALA A 12 1.06 -7.07 13.27
N ILE A 13 2.10 -6.75 12.49
CA ILE A 13 2.29 -5.42 11.88
C ILE A 13 1.48 -5.20 10.58
N GLY A 14 0.56 -6.11 10.25
CA GLY A 14 -0.26 -6.06 9.05
C GLY A 14 0.40 -6.65 7.80
N HIS A 15 -0.34 -6.70 6.70
CA HIS A 15 0.18 -7.10 5.39
C HIS A 15 0.95 -5.93 4.77
N THR A 16 2.24 -6.15 4.47
CA THR A 16 3.01 -5.27 3.59
C THR A 16 2.52 -5.51 2.16
N PRO A 17 1.92 -4.52 1.48
CA PRO A 17 1.61 -4.66 0.06
C PRO A 17 2.91 -4.91 -0.70
N ASN A 18 2.89 -5.76 -1.73
CA ASN A 18 4.06 -6.06 -2.58
C ASN A 18 4.42 -4.85 -3.49
N THR A 19 4.63 -3.67 -2.91
CA THR A 19 5.02 -2.44 -3.60
C THR A 19 6.51 -2.13 -3.48
N GLU A 20 7.29 -2.96 -2.76
CA GLU A 20 8.73 -2.74 -2.60
C GLU A 20 9.46 -2.59 -3.94
N LEU A 21 9.03 -3.33 -4.97
CA LEU A 21 9.58 -3.27 -6.33
C LEU A 21 9.34 -1.92 -7.05
N PHE A 22 8.36 -1.13 -6.57
CA PHE A 22 7.96 0.14 -7.17
C PHE A 22 8.32 1.36 -6.31
N THR A 23 8.93 1.11 -5.14
CA THR A 23 9.54 2.15 -4.32
C THR A 23 10.52 2.94 -5.18
N ASP A 24 10.43 4.26 -5.13
CA ASP A 24 11.17 5.25 -5.95
C ASP A 24 10.74 5.41 -7.43
N GLN A 25 9.79 4.61 -7.92
CA GLN A 25 9.25 4.76 -9.29
C GLN A 25 7.82 5.30 -9.31
N LEU A 26 7.00 4.92 -8.33
CA LEU A 26 5.61 5.36 -8.21
C LEU A 26 5.39 6.15 -6.92
N ASP A 27 4.41 7.05 -6.93
CA ASP A 27 3.96 7.72 -5.71
C ASP A 27 3.27 6.69 -4.80
N ILE A 28 3.89 6.41 -3.64
CA ILE A 28 3.43 5.43 -2.66
C ILE A 28 3.02 6.16 -1.38
N GLN A 29 1.80 5.92 -0.90
CA GLN A 29 1.30 6.45 0.37
C GLN A 29 0.88 5.30 1.29
N GLY A 30 1.55 5.15 2.44
CA GLY A 30 1.21 4.11 3.42
C GLY A 30 1.39 2.67 2.92
N GLY A 31 2.25 2.45 1.93
CA GLY A 31 2.47 1.15 1.28
C GLY A 31 1.56 0.86 0.08
N TYR A 32 0.67 1.78 -0.30
CA TYR A 32 -0.25 1.63 -1.43
C TYR A 32 0.15 2.56 -2.57
N ILE A 33 -0.01 2.11 -3.83
CA ILE A 33 0.18 2.96 -5.00
C ILE A 33 -0.92 4.01 -5.03
N ARG A 34 -0.52 5.27 -5.06
CA ARG A 34 -1.46 6.38 -5.19
C ARG A 34 -1.98 6.45 -6.62
N VAL A 35 -3.30 6.49 -6.75
CA VAL A 35 -3.99 6.68 -8.03
C VAL A 35 -4.73 8.02 -8.06
N LYS A 36 -5.01 8.52 -9.27
CA LYS A 36 -5.70 9.79 -9.51
C LYS A 36 -7.09 9.85 -8.83
N SER A 37 -7.80 8.71 -8.77
CA SER A 37 -9.15 8.60 -8.20
C SER A 37 -10.16 9.59 -8.82
N GLY A 38 -11.36 9.72 -8.25
CA GLY A 38 -12.42 10.62 -8.72
C GLY A 38 -13.31 10.06 -9.84
N LEU A 39 -14.25 10.88 -10.32
CA LEU A 39 -15.28 10.50 -11.32
C LEU A 39 -15.00 11.02 -12.73
N ASP A 40 -13.98 11.86 -12.90
CA ASP A 40 -13.68 12.56 -14.16
C ASP A 40 -12.78 11.75 -15.12
N GLY A 41 -12.70 10.43 -14.93
CA GLY A 41 -11.88 9.51 -15.74
C GLY A 41 -10.47 9.26 -15.20
N GLU A 42 -9.82 8.20 -15.70
CA GLU A 42 -8.45 7.77 -15.29
C GLU A 42 -8.29 7.49 -13.79
N ALA A 43 -9.34 7.03 -13.12
CA ALA A 43 -9.35 6.85 -11.66
C ALA A 43 -8.25 5.90 -11.13
N THR A 44 -7.74 4.99 -11.96
CA THR A 44 -6.66 4.04 -11.64
C THR A 44 -5.26 4.49 -12.09
N ALA A 45 -5.11 5.65 -12.70
CA ALA A 45 -3.83 6.15 -13.21
C ALA A 45 -2.88 6.50 -12.05
N THR A 46 -1.60 6.12 -12.18
CA THR A 46 -0.56 6.39 -11.18
C THR A 46 0.18 7.70 -11.50
N SER A 47 1.29 7.96 -10.80
CA SER A 47 2.19 9.09 -11.07
C SER A 47 2.92 9.01 -12.42
N ILE A 48 2.95 7.84 -13.08
CA ILE A 48 3.58 7.68 -14.39
C ILE A 48 2.50 7.57 -15.48
N PRO A 49 2.51 8.44 -16.50
CA PRO A 49 1.59 8.34 -17.64
C PRO A 49 1.66 6.96 -18.30
N GLY A 50 0.51 6.32 -18.48
CA GLY A 50 0.41 4.98 -19.06
C GLY A 50 0.58 3.82 -18.07
N VAL A 51 0.84 4.11 -16.79
CA VAL A 51 0.86 3.11 -15.70
C VAL A 51 -0.41 3.26 -14.86
N PHE A 52 -1.07 2.12 -14.61
CA PHE A 52 -2.33 2.07 -13.86
C PHE A 52 -2.23 1.02 -12.74
N ALA A 53 -2.87 1.28 -11.60
CA ALA A 53 -2.92 0.37 -10.46
C ALA A 53 -4.37 0.03 -10.09
N ALA A 54 -4.64 -1.23 -9.75
CA ALA A 54 -5.98 -1.72 -9.42
C ALA A 54 -5.94 -2.81 -8.33
N GLY A 55 -7.03 -2.94 -7.58
CA GLY A 55 -7.15 -3.88 -6.46
C GLY A 55 -6.44 -3.41 -5.19
N ASP A 56 -6.16 -4.35 -4.28
CA ASP A 56 -5.60 -4.09 -2.94
C ASP A 56 -4.28 -3.33 -2.94
N VAL A 57 -3.58 -3.22 -4.08
CA VAL A 57 -2.34 -2.44 -4.19
C VAL A 57 -2.58 -0.91 -4.14
N MET A 58 -3.81 -0.45 -4.42
CA MET A 58 -4.18 0.98 -4.38
C MET A 58 -5.31 1.31 -3.37
N ASP A 59 -5.94 0.29 -2.77
CA ASP A 59 -7.05 0.46 -1.84
C ASP A 59 -6.62 0.24 -0.38
N HIS A 60 -6.58 1.34 0.37
CA HIS A 60 -6.24 1.35 1.79
C HIS A 60 -7.48 1.26 2.70
N VAL A 61 -8.71 1.29 2.15
CA VAL A 61 -9.96 1.44 2.89
C VAL A 61 -10.81 0.17 2.83
N TYR A 62 -11.01 -0.44 1.67
CA TYR A 62 -11.82 -1.64 1.51
C TYR A 62 -10.94 -2.88 1.30
N ARG A 63 -10.29 -3.31 2.38
CA ARG A 63 -9.70 -4.66 2.46
C ARG A 63 -10.84 -5.69 2.55
N GLN A 64 -11.48 -6.03 1.44
CA GLN A 64 -12.47 -7.11 1.38
C GLN A 64 -11.71 -8.44 1.41
N GLY A 65 -11.42 -8.91 2.62
CA GLY A 65 -11.03 -10.29 2.92
C GLY A 65 -12.24 -11.14 3.26
#